data_AF-A0A4R4LAJ7-F1
#
_entry.id   AF-A0A4R4LAJ7-F1
#
_cell.length_a   1.000
_cell.length_b   1.000
_cell.length_c   1.000
_cell.angle_alpha   90.00
_cell.angle_beta   90.00
_cell.angle_gamma   90.00
#
_symmetry.space_group_name_H-M   'P 1'
#
loop_
_entity.id
_entity.type
_entity.pdbx_description
1 polymer ?
#
loop_
_entity_poly.entity_id
_entity_poly.type
_entity_poly.pdbx_seq_one_letter_code
_entity_poly.pdbx_strand_id
1 'polypeptide(L)'
;MPRSRLTRNEIISAQCQNTITTSVDGDHFGAYEVFAAMQDRRDFPEVGPIMAESLIKFIQRRCRALGAVTGDDVPDVARFLPDERKGVALAREAVPGMTAQSMVEVRRIHRTNARFARELVETYASQGRDRARELYQQRAAVENGAQNLLMMLWGTAINVQHQMRAATRAAKACGLDR
;
A
#
# COMPACT_ATOMS: atom_id res chain seq x y z
N MET A 1 -26.43 24.35 -0.15
CA MET A 1 -26.74 22.94 0.22
C MET A 1 -25.45 22.26 0.66
N PRO A 2 -25.38 21.63 1.84
CA PRO A 2 -24.20 20.85 2.20
C PRO A 2 -24.18 19.60 1.31
N ARG A 3 -23.13 19.44 0.49
CA ARG A 3 -22.89 18.19 -0.24
C ARG A 3 -22.81 17.07 0.79
N SER A 4 -23.66 16.04 0.65
CA SER A 4 -23.77 14.98 1.65
C SER A 4 -22.39 14.34 1.91
N ARG A 5 -22.12 13.99 3.17
CA ARG A 5 -20.88 13.34 3.60
C ARG A 5 -20.59 12.04 2.82
N LEU A 6 -21.65 11.36 2.35
CA LEU A 6 -21.58 10.19 1.47
C LEU A 6 -20.97 10.55 0.11
N THR A 7 -21.46 11.61 -0.54
CA THR A 7 -20.96 12.08 -1.84
C THR A 7 -19.49 12.51 -1.77
N ARG A 8 -19.06 13.10 -0.64
CA ARG A 8 -17.66 13.48 -0.41
C ARG A 8 -16.74 12.26 -0.29
N ASN A 9 -17.13 11.25 0.48
CA ASN A 9 -16.37 10.01 0.63
C ASN A 9 -16.25 9.23 -0.68
N GLU A 10 -17.31 9.20 -1.50
CA GLU A 10 -17.30 8.56 -2.81
C GLU A 10 -16.34 9.27 -3.77
N ILE A 11 -16.34 10.61 -3.79
CA ILE A 11 -15.40 11.40 -4.60
C ILE A 11 -13.96 11.15 -4.15
N ILE A 12 -13.68 11.18 -2.84
CA ILE A 12 -12.34 10.92 -2.30
C ILE A 12 -11.91 9.48 -2.63
N SER A 13 -12.82 8.50 -2.48
CA SER A 13 -12.57 7.10 -2.83
C SER A 13 -12.25 6.94 -4.31
N ALA A 14 -13.01 7.57 -5.21
CA ALA A 14 -12.74 7.52 -6.64
C ALA A 14 -11.40 8.19 -7.00
N GLN A 15 -11.07 9.33 -6.37
CA GLN A 15 -9.77 9.99 -6.54
C GLN A 15 -8.63 9.10 -6.06
N CYS A 16 -8.75 8.49 -4.87
CA CYS A 16 -7.75 7.57 -4.33
C CYS A 16 -7.57 6.36 -5.25
N GLN A 17 -8.65 5.75 -5.72
CA GLN A 17 -8.60 4.61 -6.63
C GLN A 17 -7.97 4.97 -7.99
N ASN A 18 -8.29 6.13 -8.55
CA ASN A 18 -7.73 6.57 -9.81
C ASN A 18 -6.22 6.84 -9.68
N THR A 19 -5.80 7.51 -8.60
CA THR A 19 -4.37 7.69 -8.32
C THR A 19 -3.69 6.35 -8.16
N ILE A 20 -4.20 5.46 -7.28
CA ILE A 20 -3.58 4.14 -7.05
C ILE A 20 -3.49 3.33 -8.34
N THR A 21 -4.52 3.35 -9.19
CA THR A 21 -4.53 2.60 -10.45
C THR A 21 -3.51 3.18 -11.43
N THR A 22 -3.53 4.50 -11.66
CA THR A 22 -2.55 5.19 -12.51
C THR A 22 -1.13 4.95 -12.02
N SER A 23 -0.94 5.01 -10.69
CA SER A 23 0.34 4.85 -10.03
C SER A 23 0.94 3.47 -10.20
N VAL A 24 0.08 2.47 -10.14
CA VAL A 24 0.44 1.06 -10.20
C VAL A 24 0.57 0.61 -11.67
N ASP A 25 -0.02 1.34 -12.63
CA ASP A 25 -0.10 0.93 -14.03
C ASP A 25 0.94 1.49 -15.02
N GLY A 26 1.87 2.38 -14.66
CA GLY A 26 3.01 2.60 -15.57
C GLY A 26 3.88 3.83 -15.36
N ASP A 27 3.40 4.88 -14.70
CA ASP A 27 4.23 6.05 -14.38
C ASP A 27 4.49 6.09 -12.87
N HIS A 28 5.48 5.32 -12.42
CA HIS A 28 5.82 5.21 -10.99
C HIS A 28 6.37 6.52 -10.39
N PHE A 29 6.84 7.45 -11.21
CA PHE A 29 7.35 8.74 -10.74
C PHE A 29 6.21 9.75 -10.58
N GLY A 30 5.38 9.96 -11.61
CA GLY A 30 4.17 10.76 -11.50
C GLY A 30 3.19 10.21 -10.47
N ALA A 31 3.14 8.88 -10.31
CA ALA A 31 2.45 8.19 -9.23
C ALA A 31 2.84 8.69 -7.83
N TYR A 32 4.15 8.80 -7.60
CA TYR A 32 4.72 9.15 -6.32
C TYR A 32 4.41 10.60 -5.98
N GLU A 33 4.52 11.51 -6.95
CA GLU A 33 4.19 12.92 -6.78
C GLU A 33 2.71 13.11 -6.39
N VAL A 34 1.79 12.42 -7.08
CA VAL A 34 0.37 12.49 -6.73
C VAL A 34 0.09 11.84 -5.38
N PHE A 35 0.77 10.74 -5.06
CA PHE A 35 0.67 10.08 -3.76
C PHE A 35 1.18 10.96 -2.61
N ALA A 36 2.33 11.61 -2.78
CA ALA A 36 2.90 12.57 -1.84
C ALA A 36 1.98 13.79 -1.67
N ALA A 37 1.50 14.37 -2.78
CA ALA A 37 0.56 15.50 -2.74
C ALA A 37 -0.74 15.18 -1.98
N MET A 38 -1.21 13.93 -2.01
CA MET A 38 -2.36 13.52 -1.19
C MET A 38 -2.05 13.45 0.31
N GLN A 39 -0.80 13.14 0.69
CA GLN A 39 -0.38 13.10 2.09
C GLN A 39 -0.23 14.49 2.70
N ASP A 40 0.08 15.51 1.89
CA ASP A 40 0.25 16.89 2.33
C ASP A 40 -1.08 17.68 2.43
N ARG A 41 -2.21 17.03 2.13
CA ARG A 41 -3.52 17.69 2.18
C ARG A 41 -3.92 18.02 3.63
N ARG A 42 -4.56 19.18 3.81
CA ARG A 42 -5.15 19.56 5.11
C ARG A 42 -6.20 18.57 5.62
N ASP A 43 -6.91 17.89 4.71
CA ASP A 43 -7.90 16.87 5.04
C ASP A 43 -7.32 15.45 5.07
N PHE A 44 -5.99 15.28 5.12
CA PHE A 44 -5.32 13.98 5.19
C PHE A 44 -5.83 13.05 6.31
N PRO A 45 -6.19 13.51 7.52
CA PRO A 45 -6.80 12.63 8.52
C PRO A 45 -8.12 11.98 8.08
N GLU A 46 -8.87 12.61 7.17
CA GLU A 46 -10.08 12.06 6.54
C GLU A 46 -9.73 11.18 5.33
N VAL A 47 -8.74 11.61 4.52
CA VAL A 47 -8.35 10.97 3.25
C VAL A 47 -7.52 9.70 3.46
N GLY A 48 -6.59 9.70 4.41
CA GLY A 48 -5.64 8.62 4.66
C GLY A 48 -6.29 7.25 4.91
N PRO A 49 -7.33 7.12 5.76
CA PRO A 49 -8.07 5.86 5.90
C PRO A 49 -8.70 5.36 4.59
N ILE A 50 -9.19 6.26 3.74
CA ILE A 50 -9.80 5.94 2.44
C ILE A 50 -8.73 5.47 1.44
N MET A 51 -7.56 6.11 1.46
CA MET A 51 -6.39 5.66 0.69
C MET A 51 -5.93 4.26 1.13
N ALA A 52 -5.80 4.03 2.44
CA ALA A 52 -5.41 2.73 2.97
C ALA A 52 -6.40 1.64 2.54
N GLU A 53 -7.70 1.89 2.69
CA GLU A 53 -8.75 0.96 2.24
C GLU A 53 -8.66 0.67 0.74
N SER A 54 -8.41 1.68 -0.07
CA SER A 54 -8.28 1.51 -1.53
C SER A 54 -7.06 0.66 -1.90
N LEU A 55 -5.92 0.88 -1.24
CA LEU A 55 -4.71 0.06 -1.42
C LEU A 55 -4.95 -1.38 -0.96
N ILE A 56 -5.59 -1.58 0.20
CA ILE A 56 -5.92 -2.91 0.72
C ILE A 56 -6.79 -3.66 -0.28
N LYS A 57 -7.90 -3.07 -0.75
CA LYS A 57 -8.78 -3.70 -1.74
C LYS A 57 -8.04 -4.06 -3.03
N PHE A 58 -7.14 -3.19 -3.49
CA PHE A 58 -6.30 -3.47 -4.64
C PHE A 58 -5.41 -4.70 -4.41
N ILE A 59 -4.66 -4.72 -3.29
CA ILE A 59 -3.78 -5.82 -2.90
C ILE A 59 -4.58 -7.12 -2.81
N GLN A 60 -5.70 -7.14 -2.09
CA GLN A 60 -6.55 -8.32 -1.91
C GLN A 60 -7.02 -8.91 -3.24
N ARG A 61 -7.58 -8.06 -4.12
CA ARG A 61 -8.07 -8.48 -5.43
C ARG A 61 -6.96 -9.12 -6.27
N ARG A 62 -5.75 -8.54 -6.26
CA ARG A 62 -4.64 -9.05 -7.06
C ARG A 62 -3.98 -10.29 -6.42
N CYS A 63 -3.88 -10.37 -5.10
CA CYS A 63 -3.44 -11.59 -4.42
C CYS A 63 -4.36 -12.77 -4.75
N ARG A 64 -5.68 -12.59 -4.70
CA ARG A 64 -6.65 -13.61 -5.13
C ARG A 64 -6.45 -14.02 -6.59
N ALA A 65 -6.27 -13.06 -7.49
CA ALA A 65 -6.02 -13.34 -8.91
C ALA A 65 -4.70 -14.11 -9.15
N LEU A 66 -3.70 -13.96 -8.28
CA LEU A 66 -2.46 -14.72 -8.31
C LEU A 66 -2.55 -16.09 -7.60
N GLY A 67 -3.67 -16.43 -6.96
CA GLY A 67 -3.74 -17.56 -6.04
C GLY A 67 -2.85 -17.38 -4.80
N ALA A 68 -2.44 -16.15 -4.50
CA ALA A 68 -1.60 -15.78 -3.37
C ALA A 68 -2.44 -15.55 -2.11
N VAL A 69 -3.18 -16.58 -1.71
CA VAL A 69 -4.05 -16.59 -0.52
C VAL A 69 -3.73 -17.81 0.34
N THR A 70 -4.04 -17.74 1.63
CA THR A 70 -4.02 -18.88 2.54
C THR A 70 -5.22 -19.80 2.29
N GLY A 71 -5.31 -20.92 3.03
CA GLY A 71 -6.47 -21.82 2.97
C GLY A 71 -7.80 -21.17 3.33
N ASP A 72 -7.77 -20.07 4.11
CA ASP A 72 -8.95 -19.32 4.55
C ASP A 72 -9.26 -18.08 3.67
N ASP A 73 -8.76 -18.05 2.43
CA ASP A 73 -8.87 -16.90 1.50
C ASP A 73 -8.25 -15.58 2.04
N VAL A 74 -7.34 -15.67 3.00
CA VAL A 74 -6.60 -14.50 3.50
C VAL A 74 -5.45 -14.20 2.55
N PRO A 75 -5.28 -12.97 2.05
CA PRO A 75 -4.17 -12.62 1.17
C PRO A 75 -2.81 -12.86 1.84
N ASP A 76 -1.94 -13.62 1.19
CA ASP A 76 -0.54 -13.78 1.63
C ASP A 76 0.29 -12.58 1.14
N VAL A 77 0.18 -11.48 1.87
CA VAL A 77 0.83 -10.21 1.54
C VAL A 77 2.34 -10.26 1.76
N ALA A 78 2.83 -11.15 2.63
CA ALA A 78 4.21 -11.16 3.08
C ALA A 78 5.21 -11.29 1.92
N ARG A 79 4.85 -12.08 0.89
CA ARG A 79 5.67 -12.29 -0.31
C ARG A 79 5.80 -11.06 -1.23
N PHE A 80 4.98 -10.03 -1.01
CA PHE A 80 4.93 -8.83 -1.84
C PHE A 80 5.37 -7.56 -1.10
N LEU A 81 5.65 -7.64 0.20
CA LEU A 81 6.17 -6.51 0.96
C LEU A 81 7.50 -6.03 0.34
N PRO A 82 7.73 -4.71 0.25
CA PRO A 82 9.03 -4.15 -0.12
C PRO A 82 10.18 -4.81 0.65
N ASP A 83 11.24 -5.15 -0.08
CA ASP A 83 12.42 -5.77 0.50
C ASP A 83 13.20 -4.75 1.34
N GLU A 84 13.36 -5.03 2.63
CA GLU A 84 14.10 -4.17 3.55
C GLU A 84 15.51 -3.89 3.06
N ARG A 85 16.25 -4.94 2.63
CA ARG A 85 17.67 -4.81 2.28
C ARG A 85 17.82 -3.90 1.05
N LYS A 86 16.93 -4.05 0.07
CA LYS A 86 16.89 -3.17 -1.12
C LYS A 86 16.52 -1.75 -0.73
N GLY A 87 15.48 -1.54 0.08
CA GLY A 87 15.07 -0.20 0.52
C GLY A 87 16.17 0.51 1.32
N VAL A 88 16.87 -0.23 2.18
CA VAL A 88 17.98 0.26 3.00
C VAL A 88 19.20 0.61 2.14
N ALA A 89 19.50 -0.17 1.10
CA ALA A 89 20.57 0.14 0.16
C ALA A 89 20.28 1.46 -0.58
N LEU A 90 19.06 1.64 -1.09
CA LEU A 90 18.62 2.87 -1.75
C LEU A 90 18.67 4.09 -0.81
N ALA A 91 18.23 3.95 0.44
CA ALA A 91 18.32 5.02 1.43
C ALA A 91 19.76 5.45 1.72
N ARG A 92 20.70 4.50 1.75
CA ARG A 92 22.12 4.78 1.93
C ARG A 92 22.72 5.51 0.73
N GLU A 93 22.32 5.14 -0.48
CA GLU A 93 22.75 5.80 -1.71
C GLU A 93 22.20 7.24 -1.81
N ALA A 94 20.94 7.43 -1.42
CA ALA A 94 20.25 8.72 -1.49
C ALA A 94 20.73 9.74 -0.44
N VAL A 95 21.26 9.27 0.71
CA VAL A 95 21.74 10.15 1.79
C VAL A 95 23.20 9.81 2.12
N PRO A 96 24.16 10.39 1.37
CA PRO A 96 25.58 10.27 1.69
C PRO A 96 25.86 10.78 3.10
N GLY A 97 26.41 9.92 3.97
CA GLY A 97 26.71 10.27 5.37
C GLY A 97 25.76 9.69 6.41
N MET A 98 24.80 8.83 6.02
CA MET A 98 23.93 8.16 6.99
C MET A 98 24.73 7.31 7.99
N THR A 99 24.53 7.57 9.29
CA THR A 99 25.22 6.85 10.36
C THR A 99 24.71 5.42 10.53
N ALA A 100 25.50 4.55 11.14
CA ALA A 100 25.07 3.18 11.48
C ALA A 100 23.82 3.17 12.38
N GLN A 101 23.70 4.13 13.30
CA GLN A 101 22.54 4.25 14.18
C GLN A 101 21.27 4.64 13.41
N SER A 102 21.37 5.61 12.50
CA SER A 102 20.27 5.98 11.60
C SER A 102 19.83 4.80 10.73
N MET A 103 20.77 3.99 10.24
CA MET A 103 20.47 2.78 9.46
C MET A 103 19.70 1.72 10.27
N VAL A 104 20.05 1.54 11.55
CA VAL A 104 19.32 0.63 12.46
C VAL A 104 17.89 1.13 12.66
N GLU A 105 17.70 2.43 12.80
CA GLU A 105 16.38 3.03 12.95
C GLU A 105 15.52 2.89 11.68
N VAL A 106 16.08 3.17 10.49
CA VAL A 106 15.38 2.99 9.20
C VAL A 106 14.89 1.55 9.04
N ARG A 107 15.74 0.57 9.36
CA ARG A 107 15.37 -0.86 9.36
C ARG A 107 14.22 -1.15 10.33
N ARG A 108 14.31 -0.63 11.57
CA ARG A 108 13.25 -0.80 12.58
C ARG A 108 11.92 -0.25 12.10
N ILE A 109 11.92 0.96 11.52
CA ILE A 109 10.74 1.61 10.97
C ILE A 109 10.17 0.76 9.84
N HIS A 110 11.01 0.32 8.89
CA HIS A 110 10.60 -0.54 7.79
C HIS A 110 9.92 -1.83 8.27
N ARG A 111 10.56 -2.60 9.16
CA ARG A 111 9.98 -3.86 9.71
C ARG A 111 8.65 -3.62 10.40
N THR A 112 8.56 -2.54 11.17
CA THR A 112 7.34 -2.17 11.89
C THR A 112 6.22 -1.89 10.89
N ASN A 113 6.48 -1.08 9.87
CA ASN A 113 5.49 -0.77 8.84
C ASN A 113 5.10 -1.99 8.01
N ALA A 114 6.06 -2.84 7.66
CA ALA A 114 5.81 -4.08 6.93
C ALA A 114 4.87 -5.01 7.71
N ARG A 115 5.12 -5.16 9.03
CA ARG A 115 4.24 -5.92 9.92
C ARG A 115 2.83 -5.32 9.97
N PHE A 116 2.72 -4.00 10.20
CA PHE A 116 1.43 -3.32 10.27
C PHE A 116 0.66 -3.36 8.96
N ALA A 117 1.33 -3.21 7.80
CA ALA A 117 0.70 -3.30 6.49
C ALA A 117 0.10 -4.69 6.26
N ARG A 118 0.84 -5.74 6.62
CA ARG A 118 0.35 -7.12 6.57
C ARG A 118 -0.86 -7.30 7.48
N GLU A 119 -0.73 -6.95 8.75
CA GLU A 119 -1.80 -7.08 9.76
C GLU A 119 -3.06 -6.32 9.36
N LEU A 120 -2.91 -5.15 8.75
CA LEU A 120 -4.03 -4.34 8.27
C LEU A 120 -4.79 -5.01 7.12
N VAL A 121 -4.08 -5.58 6.14
CA VAL A 121 -4.70 -6.29 5.01
C VAL A 121 -5.36 -7.59 5.47
N GLU A 122 -4.71 -8.34 6.37
CA GLU A 122 -5.24 -9.57 6.98
C GLU A 122 -6.47 -9.29 7.83
N THR A 123 -6.44 -8.23 8.64
CA THR A 123 -7.58 -7.78 9.45
C THR A 123 -8.74 -7.35 8.56
N TYR A 124 -8.47 -6.61 7.48
CA TYR A 124 -9.54 -6.24 6.55
C TYR A 124 -10.20 -7.48 5.92
N ALA A 125 -9.40 -8.50 5.56
CA ALA A 125 -9.91 -9.74 4.97
C ALA A 125 -10.76 -10.56 5.96
N SER A 126 -10.31 -10.66 7.21
CA SER A 126 -10.90 -11.57 8.21
C SER A 126 -11.95 -10.92 9.12
N GLN A 127 -11.76 -9.65 9.49
CA GLN A 127 -12.56 -8.92 10.47
C GLN A 127 -13.29 -7.71 9.87
N GLY A 128 -13.04 -7.41 8.60
CA GLY A 128 -13.75 -6.37 7.85
C GLY A 128 -13.20 -4.96 8.04
N ARG A 129 -13.92 -4.01 7.44
CA ARG A 129 -13.49 -2.62 7.25
C ARG A 129 -13.27 -1.86 8.57
N ASP A 130 -14.20 -1.99 9.51
CA ASP A 130 -14.19 -1.16 10.73
C ASP A 130 -12.99 -1.50 11.61
N ARG A 131 -12.69 -2.79 11.75
CA ARG A 131 -11.53 -3.24 12.54
C ARG A 131 -10.19 -2.86 11.89
N ALA A 132 -10.09 -2.95 10.57
CA ALA A 132 -8.92 -2.47 9.85
C ALA A 132 -8.77 -0.93 10.01
N ARG A 133 -9.87 -0.18 10.00
CA ARG A 133 -9.84 1.28 10.23
C ARG A 133 -9.31 1.63 11.61
N GLU A 134 -9.70 0.88 12.65
CA GLU A 134 -9.17 1.06 14.00
C GLU A 134 -7.65 0.83 14.06
N LEU A 135 -7.15 -0.25 13.43
CA LEU A 135 -5.70 -0.51 13.34
C LEU A 135 -4.95 0.59 12.58
N TYR A 136 -5.53 1.09 11.48
CA TYR A 136 -4.97 2.24 10.77
C TYR A 136 -4.87 3.46 11.69
N GLN A 137 -5.93 3.78 12.44
CA GLN A 137 -5.94 4.93 13.35
C GLN A 137 -4.92 4.81 14.47
N GLN A 138 -4.75 3.62 15.05
CA GLN A 138 -3.70 3.34 16.03
C GLN A 138 -2.31 3.62 15.45
N ARG A 139 -2.06 3.20 14.21
CA ARG A 139 -0.78 3.47 13.55
C ARG A 139 -0.61 4.94 13.21
N ALA A 140 -1.69 5.61 12.76
CA ALA A 140 -1.70 7.02 12.40
C ALA A 140 -1.45 7.96 13.59
N ALA A 141 -1.70 7.51 14.82
CA ALA A 141 -1.43 8.28 16.03
C ALA A 141 0.08 8.38 16.38
N VAL A 142 0.94 7.59 15.74
CA VAL A 142 2.40 7.67 15.89
C VAL A 142 2.97 8.69 14.91
N GLU A 143 4.03 9.40 15.28
CA GLU A 143 4.75 10.33 14.40
C GLU A 143 5.07 9.68 13.03
N ASN A 144 4.68 10.36 11.96
CA ASN A 144 4.76 9.90 10.57
C ASN A 144 4.13 8.52 10.30
N GLY A 145 3.33 7.98 11.23
CA GLY A 145 2.85 6.60 11.20
C GLY A 145 1.89 6.32 10.05
N ALA A 146 1.00 7.26 9.77
CA ALA A 146 0.06 7.18 8.65
C ALA A 146 0.79 7.16 7.29
N GLN A 147 1.70 8.12 7.07
CA GLN A 147 2.47 8.27 5.84
C GLN A 147 3.34 7.03 5.58
N ASN A 148 4.05 6.59 6.62
CA ASN A 148 4.88 5.39 6.60
C ASN A 148 4.11 4.11 6.26
N LEU A 149 2.92 3.94 6.84
CA LEU A 149 2.03 2.81 6.56
C LEU A 149 1.50 2.87 5.13
N LEU A 150 1.04 4.03 4.68
CA LEU A 150 0.54 4.20 3.31
C LEU A 150 1.65 3.95 2.28
N MET A 151 2.87 4.44 2.50
CA MET A 151 4.03 4.15 1.66
C MET A 151 4.29 2.64 1.55
N MET A 152 4.22 1.93 2.66
CA MET A 152 4.40 0.48 2.69
C MET A 152 3.30 -0.25 1.90
N LEU A 153 2.03 0.14 2.09
CA LEU A 153 0.90 -0.40 1.32
C LEU A 153 1.02 -0.09 -0.17
N TRP A 154 1.48 1.11 -0.53
CA TRP A 154 1.70 1.50 -1.93
C TRP A 154 2.81 0.70 -2.60
N GLY A 155 3.98 0.57 -1.96
CA GLY A 155 5.06 -0.28 -2.45
C GLY A 155 4.64 -1.75 -2.57
N THR A 156 3.83 -2.23 -1.64
CA THR A 156 3.24 -3.58 -1.70
C THR A 156 2.31 -3.73 -2.92
N ALA A 157 1.42 -2.76 -3.17
CA ALA A 157 0.52 -2.77 -4.32
C ALA A 157 1.29 -2.79 -5.66
N ILE A 158 2.39 -2.03 -5.77
CA ILE A 158 3.29 -2.03 -6.92
C ILE A 158 3.90 -3.43 -7.13
N ASN A 159 4.45 -4.04 -6.09
CA ASN A 159 5.05 -5.38 -6.18
C ASN A 159 4.03 -6.44 -6.61
N VAL A 160 2.82 -6.42 -6.05
CA VAL A 160 1.73 -7.33 -6.45
C VAL A 160 1.37 -7.13 -7.93
N GLN A 161 1.29 -5.88 -8.40
CA GLN A 161 0.99 -5.61 -9.81
C GLN A 161 2.11 -6.07 -10.74
N HIS A 162 3.38 -5.90 -10.37
CA HIS A 162 4.50 -6.42 -11.17
C HIS A 162 4.39 -7.94 -11.33
N GLN A 163 4.03 -8.66 -10.26
CA GLN A 163 3.82 -10.10 -10.31
C GLN A 163 2.62 -10.48 -11.17
N MET A 164 1.50 -9.75 -11.05
CA MET A 164 0.35 -9.91 -11.96
C MET A 164 0.73 -9.75 -13.43
N ARG A 165 1.47 -8.69 -13.77
CA ARG A 165 1.93 -8.45 -15.14
C ARG A 165 2.85 -9.56 -15.64
N ALA A 166 3.76 -10.04 -14.79
CA ALA A 166 4.64 -11.16 -15.11
C ALA A 166 3.83 -12.44 -15.36
N ALA A 167 2.89 -12.77 -14.47
CA ALA A 167 2.01 -13.92 -14.61
C ALA A 167 1.15 -13.85 -15.89
N THR A 168 0.54 -12.70 -16.18
CA THR A 168 -0.24 -12.49 -17.42
C THR A 168 0.63 -12.65 -18.67
N ARG A 169 1.86 -12.11 -18.67
CA ARG A 169 2.78 -12.29 -19.80
C ARG A 169 3.19 -13.76 -19.98
N ALA A 170 3.45 -14.47 -18.89
CA ALA A 170 3.77 -15.90 -18.91
C ALA A 170 2.58 -16.73 -19.43
N ALA A 171 1.36 -16.46 -18.95
CA ALA A 171 0.15 -17.13 -19.43
C ALA A 171 -0.05 -16.94 -20.95
N LYS A 172 0.17 -15.71 -21.46
CA LYS A 172 0.16 -15.42 -22.90
C LYS A 172 1.21 -16.21 -23.67
N ALA A 173 2.45 -16.24 -23.16
CA ALA A 173 3.52 -17.01 -23.77
C ALA A 173 3.23 -18.53 -23.81
N CYS A 174 2.48 -19.04 -22.83
CA CYS A 174 2.04 -20.44 -22.76
C CYS A 174 0.73 -20.72 -23.52
N GLY A 175 0.12 -19.73 -24.18
CA GLY A 175 -1.15 -19.90 -24.91
C GLY A 175 -2.37 -20.13 -24.02
N LEU A 176 -2.29 -19.78 -22.73
CA LEU A 176 -3.36 -19.92 -21.74
C LEU A 176 -4.31 -18.71 -21.68
N ASP A 177 -4.19 -17.77 -22.61
CA ASP A 177 -5.05 -16.57 -22.75
C ASP A 177 -6.30 -16.85 -23.61
N ARG A 178 -6.93 -18.02 -23.42
CA ARG A 178 -8.18 -18.39 -24.11
C ARG A 178 -9.31 -18.57 -23.12
#